data_AF-A0A814XMB9-F1
#
_entry.id   AF-A0A814XMB9-F1
#
_cell.length_a   1.000
_cell.length_b   1.000
_cell.length_c   1.000
_cell.angle_alpha   90.00
_cell.angle_beta   90.00
_cell.angle_gamma   90.00
#
_symmetry.space_group_name_H-M   'P 1'
#
loop_
_entity.id
_entity.type
_entity.pdbx_description
1 polymer ?
#
loop_
_entity_poly.entity_id
_entity_poly.type
_entity_poly.pdbx_seq_one_letter_code
_entity_poly.pdbx_strand_id
1 'polypeptide(L)'
;MISLLIAEKPHWNPGSTHGYHGHTIGFLVGELIRYVDPQHRSYGQFVREELDDQCYIGVSDDKVEARVAPLIRKQANNMNSDVINSLDPLAEKTLSCSGAFPLGPYQNSSGIIYNEVQIHRAELPAVNAITNARSMARIYARLMGDINENGKNIERLVSEKTLAQAIENITPVGEPDRTMPTIKTAFGKSGFQVYGEIFNVFGDTVFGHNGFGGSCALAYPPDQLAYAHVCNQLDTSGFVIDQRSIRLLEAIQYALNQSKIC
;
A
#
# COMPACT_ATOMS: atom_id res chain seq x y z
N MET A 1 -7.55 -19.50 4.17
CA MET A 1 -8.13 -18.18 4.52
C MET A 1 -9.42 -17.91 3.75
N ILE A 2 -9.37 -17.72 2.42
CA ILE A 2 -10.50 -17.21 1.62
C ILE A 2 -11.87 -17.87 1.86
N SER A 3 -11.93 -19.19 2.05
CA SER A 3 -13.19 -19.92 2.34
C SER A 3 -13.90 -19.47 3.62
N LEU A 4 -13.16 -18.90 4.59
CA LEU A 4 -13.74 -18.30 5.80
C LEU A 4 -14.38 -16.95 5.48
N LEU A 5 -13.70 -16.11 4.68
CA LEU A 5 -14.21 -14.80 4.25
C LEU A 5 -15.44 -14.92 3.35
N ILE A 6 -15.52 -15.97 2.52
CA ILE A 6 -16.70 -16.29 1.71
C ILE A 6 -17.90 -16.73 2.58
N ALA A 7 -17.64 -17.37 3.72
CA ALA A 7 -18.67 -17.79 4.67
C ALA A 7 -19.04 -16.69 5.70
N GLU A 8 -18.26 -15.61 5.77
CA GLU A 8 -18.47 -14.52 6.72
C GLU A 8 -19.58 -13.57 6.24
N LYS A 9 -20.55 -13.28 7.10
CA LYS A 9 -21.56 -12.26 6.81
C LYS A 9 -20.91 -10.87 6.94
N PRO A 10 -21.07 -9.97 5.95
CA PRO A 10 -20.65 -8.57 6.07
C PRO A 10 -21.14 -7.91 7.36
N HIS A 11 -20.24 -7.21 8.06
CA HIS A 11 -20.51 -6.58 9.36
C HIS A 11 -21.48 -5.39 9.25
N TRP A 12 -21.60 -4.82 8.05
CA TRP A 12 -22.57 -3.80 7.64
C TRP A 12 -23.11 -4.12 6.24
N ASN A 13 -24.17 -3.43 5.82
CA ASN A 13 -24.72 -3.60 4.48
C ASN A 13 -23.70 -3.10 3.43
N PRO A 14 -23.39 -3.88 2.38
CA PRO A 14 -22.49 -3.42 1.32
C PRO A 14 -22.96 -2.09 0.71
N GLY A 15 -22.05 -1.12 0.63
CA GLY A 15 -22.33 0.23 0.11
C GLY A 15 -23.01 1.19 1.10
N SER A 16 -23.28 0.81 2.36
CA SER A 16 -23.86 1.74 3.35
C SER A 16 -22.82 2.54 4.16
N THR A 17 -21.55 2.13 4.10
CA THR A 17 -20.37 2.78 4.73
C THR A 17 -19.10 2.03 4.28
N HIS A 18 -17.91 2.60 4.52
CA HIS A 18 -16.62 1.96 4.28
C HIS A 18 -15.85 1.59 5.56
N GLY A 19 -14.87 0.70 5.43
CA GLY A 19 -13.94 0.36 6.49
C GLY A 19 -12.68 -0.28 5.93
N TYR A 20 -11.50 0.06 6.46
CA TYR A 20 -10.23 -0.44 5.94
C TYR A 20 -10.05 -1.94 6.23
N HIS A 21 -9.85 -2.72 5.16
CA HIS A 21 -9.67 -4.18 5.17
C HIS A 21 -8.18 -4.57 5.26
N GLY A 22 -7.46 -4.06 6.28
CA GLY A 22 -5.99 -4.01 6.34
C GLY A 22 -5.18 -5.30 6.15
N HIS A 23 -5.81 -6.47 6.23
CA HIS A 23 -5.25 -7.75 5.77
C HIS A 23 -6.17 -8.46 4.76
N THR A 24 -7.49 -8.44 5.00
CA THR A 24 -8.44 -9.29 4.28
C THR A 24 -8.65 -8.89 2.82
N ILE A 25 -8.39 -7.63 2.44
CA ILE A 25 -8.43 -7.20 1.03
C ILE A 25 -7.44 -7.99 0.17
N GLY A 26 -6.26 -8.32 0.72
CA GLY A 26 -5.22 -9.07 0.00
C GLY A 26 -5.65 -10.50 -0.33
N PHE A 27 -6.47 -11.14 0.50
CA PHE A 27 -7.03 -12.47 0.20
C PHE A 27 -8.21 -12.40 -0.77
N LEU A 28 -9.06 -11.37 -0.67
CA LEU A 28 -10.22 -11.17 -1.55
C LEU A 28 -9.79 -10.85 -2.99
N VAL A 29 -8.88 -9.88 -3.17
CA VAL A 29 -8.30 -9.54 -4.48
C VAL A 29 -7.35 -10.65 -4.95
N GLY A 30 -6.66 -11.32 -4.02
CA GLY A 30 -5.83 -12.50 -4.28
C GLY A 30 -6.57 -13.62 -5.02
N GLU A 31 -7.71 -14.04 -4.46
CA GLU A 31 -8.56 -15.06 -5.10
C GLU A 31 -9.21 -14.54 -6.39
N LEU A 32 -9.60 -13.26 -6.46
CA LEU A 32 -10.19 -12.68 -7.66
C LEU A 32 -9.22 -12.75 -8.84
N ILE A 33 -7.95 -12.35 -8.67
CA ILE A 33 -6.93 -12.48 -9.72
C ILE A 33 -6.74 -13.95 -10.12
N ARG A 34 -6.56 -14.85 -9.15
CA ARG A 34 -6.40 -16.29 -9.40
C ARG A 34 -7.59 -16.90 -10.15
N TYR A 35 -8.80 -16.37 -9.95
CA TYR A 35 -10.02 -16.81 -10.62
C TYR A 35 -10.16 -16.29 -12.06
N VAL A 36 -9.80 -15.02 -12.32
CA VAL A 36 -9.95 -14.40 -13.67
C VAL A 36 -8.74 -14.57 -14.57
N ASP A 37 -7.55 -14.82 -14.03
CA ASP A 37 -6.34 -15.10 -14.80
C ASP A 37 -6.49 -16.42 -15.59
N PRO A 38 -6.34 -16.44 -16.93
CA PRO A 38 -6.51 -17.66 -17.73
C PRO A 38 -5.50 -18.78 -17.43
N GLN A 39 -4.40 -18.47 -16.76
CA GLN A 39 -3.40 -19.44 -16.31
C GLN A 39 -3.59 -19.84 -14.83
N HIS A 40 -4.56 -19.25 -14.12
CA HIS A 40 -4.83 -19.41 -12.69
C HIS A 40 -3.58 -19.24 -11.80
N ARG A 41 -2.68 -18.33 -12.19
CA ARG A 41 -1.43 -18.01 -11.48
C ARG A 41 -1.69 -17.55 -10.05
N SER A 42 -0.69 -17.75 -9.19
CA SER A 42 -0.73 -17.15 -7.84
C SER A 42 -0.63 -15.62 -7.92
N TYR A 43 -0.98 -14.92 -6.84
CA TYR A 43 -0.91 -13.46 -6.83
C TYR A 43 0.54 -13.00 -6.94
N GLY A 44 1.44 -13.70 -6.24
CA GLY A 44 2.88 -13.53 -6.34
C GLY A 44 3.40 -13.65 -7.76
N GLN A 45 3.02 -14.72 -8.47
CA GLN A 45 3.42 -14.93 -9.86
C GLN A 45 2.83 -13.87 -10.80
N PHE A 46 1.53 -13.55 -10.69
CA PHE A 46 0.87 -12.56 -11.54
C PHE A 46 1.52 -11.18 -11.41
N VAL A 47 1.79 -10.69 -10.19
CA VAL A 47 2.49 -9.41 -9.97
C VAL A 47 3.90 -9.41 -10.59
N ARG A 48 4.58 -10.57 -10.53
CA ARG A 48 5.97 -10.75 -10.98
C ARG A 48 6.14 -10.88 -12.49
N GLU A 49 5.07 -11.24 -13.20
CA GLU A 49 5.06 -11.39 -14.65
C GLU A 49 4.42 -10.17 -15.36
N GLU A 50 3.33 -9.62 -14.81
CA GLU A 50 2.56 -8.54 -15.45
C GLU A 50 3.01 -7.14 -15.00
N LEU A 51 3.30 -6.95 -13.70
CA LEU A 51 3.52 -5.62 -13.11
C LEU A 51 5.00 -5.22 -13.09
N ASP A 52 5.84 -5.97 -12.38
CA ASP A 52 7.28 -5.67 -12.28
C ASP A 52 8.13 -6.85 -11.78
N ASP A 53 9.24 -7.14 -12.45
CA ASP A 53 10.16 -8.24 -12.11
C ASP A 53 10.94 -8.03 -10.80
N GLN A 54 10.81 -6.87 -10.14
CA GLN A 54 11.38 -6.60 -8.83
C GLN A 54 10.31 -6.27 -7.76
N CYS A 55 9.05 -6.64 -7.96
CA CYS A 55 7.98 -6.58 -6.96
C CYS A 55 7.46 -7.98 -6.63
N TYR A 56 7.97 -8.62 -5.57
CA TYR A 56 7.57 -9.98 -5.18
C TYR A 56 6.59 -9.97 -4.00
N ILE A 57 5.59 -10.84 -4.06
CA ILE A 57 4.76 -11.28 -2.93
C ILE A 57 4.95 -12.80 -2.91
N GLY A 58 5.52 -13.35 -1.84
CA GLY A 58 6.12 -14.69 -1.87
C GLY A 58 7.53 -14.67 -2.49
N VAL A 59 8.55 -14.78 -1.64
CA VAL A 59 9.97 -14.84 -2.02
C VAL A 59 10.46 -16.29 -1.94
N SER A 60 10.37 -17.01 -3.06
CA SER A 60 10.77 -18.44 -3.16
C SER A 60 12.23 -18.68 -3.54
N ASP A 61 12.94 -17.68 -4.07
CA ASP A 61 14.36 -17.76 -4.43
C ASP A 61 15.26 -17.22 -3.30
N ASP A 62 16.13 -18.07 -2.76
CA ASP A 62 17.07 -17.71 -1.69
C ASP A 62 18.07 -16.62 -2.11
N LYS A 63 18.31 -16.41 -3.41
CA LYS A 63 19.11 -15.27 -3.93
C LYS A 63 18.37 -13.94 -3.91
N VAL A 64 17.04 -13.97 -3.79
CA VAL A 64 16.22 -12.79 -3.51
C VAL A 64 16.17 -12.58 -2.01
N GLU A 65 15.93 -13.64 -1.24
CA GLU A 65 15.90 -13.59 0.23
C GLU A 65 17.19 -12.98 0.81
N ALA A 66 18.35 -13.37 0.30
CA ALA A 66 19.66 -12.81 0.67
C ALA A 66 19.85 -11.32 0.30
N ARG A 67 18.91 -10.68 -0.41
CA ARG A 67 18.88 -9.25 -0.73
C ARG A 67 17.82 -8.47 0.07
N VAL A 68 16.99 -9.14 0.88
CA VAL A 68 15.95 -8.47 1.67
C VAL A 68 16.60 -7.68 2.80
N ALA A 69 16.47 -6.36 2.76
CA ALA A 69 16.94 -5.50 3.84
C ALA A 69 16.03 -5.68 5.07
N PRO A 70 16.53 -6.16 6.22
CA PRO A 70 15.69 -6.41 7.38
C PRO A 70 15.09 -5.10 7.88
N LEU A 71 13.81 -5.13 8.23
CA LEU A 71 13.12 -4.02 8.86
C LEU A 71 13.71 -3.79 10.25
N ILE A 72 13.86 -2.52 10.62
CA ILE A 72 14.34 -2.09 11.94
C ILE A 72 13.36 -1.11 12.56
N ARG A 73 13.10 -1.23 13.86
CA ARG A 73 12.33 -0.21 14.59
C ARG A 73 13.19 1.06 14.67
N LYS A 74 12.65 2.23 14.31
CA LYS A 74 13.23 3.51 14.78
C LYS A 74 13.30 3.46 16.30
N GLN A 75 14.44 3.84 16.90
CA GLN A 75 14.53 3.94 18.35
C GLN A 75 13.53 4.99 18.82
N ALA A 76 12.54 4.55 19.60
CA ALA A 76 11.50 5.43 20.10
C ALA A 76 12.05 6.19 21.32
N ASN A 77 12.14 7.52 21.21
CA ASN A 77 12.11 8.39 22.38
C ASN A 77 10.71 8.32 22.97
N ASN A 78 10.45 7.27 23.76
CA ASN A 78 9.18 6.97 24.43
C ASN A 78 7.94 7.17 23.54
N MET A 79 7.70 6.23 22.61
CA MET A 79 6.33 6.04 22.10
C MET A 79 5.48 5.58 23.29
N ASN A 80 4.56 6.44 23.75
CA ASN A 80 3.67 6.08 24.87
C ASN A 80 2.87 4.81 24.52
N SER A 81 2.89 3.86 25.45
CA SER A 81 1.99 2.70 25.49
C SER A 81 0.53 3.08 25.27
N ASP A 82 0.17 4.26 25.75
CA ASP A 82 -1.16 4.82 25.80
C ASP A 82 -1.81 4.92 24.42
N VAL A 83 -1.03 5.17 23.35
CA VAL A 83 -1.56 5.27 21.98
C VAL A 83 -2.08 3.92 21.47
N ILE A 84 -1.41 2.82 21.83
CA ILE A 84 -1.86 1.46 21.50
C ILE A 84 -3.02 1.06 22.42
N ASN A 85 -2.93 1.40 23.71
CA ASN A 85 -3.98 1.14 24.70
C ASN A 85 -5.26 1.98 24.46
N SER A 86 -5.21 3.01 23.63
CA SER A 86 -6.35 3.85 23.21
C SER A 86 -6.88 3.54 21.81
N LEU A 87 -6.44 2.45 21.16
CA LEU A 87 -6.99 2.04 19.87
C LEU A 87 -8.45 1.60 20.02
N ASP A 88 -9.26 1.89 18.99
CA ASP A 88 -10.60 1.35 18.90
C ASP A 88 -10.55 -0.20 18.72
N PRO A 89 -11.40 -1.00 19.38
CA PRO A 89 -11.36 -2.46 19.29
C PRO A 89 -11.60 -3.05 17.88
N LEU A 90 -12.16 -2.29 16.94
CA LEU A 90 -12.26 -2.67 15.53
C LEU A 90 -11.01 -2.26 14.75
N ALA A 91 -10.37 -1.14 15.07
CA ALA A 91 -9.04 -0.79 14.58
C ALA A 91 -7.99 -1.84 14.99
N GLU A 92 -8.05 -2.28 16.24
CA GLU A 92 -7.20 -3.36 16.76
C GLU A 92 -7.34 -4.64 15.91
N LYS A 93 -8.58 -5.06 15.64
CA LYS A 93 -8.87 -6.24 14.80
C LYS A 93 -8.44 -6.06 13.35
N THR A 94 -8.64 -4.87 12.77
CA THR A 94 -8.20 -4.57 11.41
C THR A 94 -6.67 -4.62 11.27
N LEU A 95 -5.92 -4.09 12.23
CA LEU A 95 -4.45 -4.06 12.19
C LEU A 95 -3.83 -5.43 12.52
N SER A 96 -4.45 -6.22 13.40
CA SER A 96 -3.97 -7.55 13.81
C SER A 96 -4.53 -8.72 13.00
N CYS A 97 -5.48 -8.49 12.08
CA CYS A 97 -6.34 -9.53 11.51
C CYS A 97 -6.99 -10.41 12.60
N SER A 98 -7.64 -9.77 13.58
CA SER A 98 -8.22 -10.40 14.77
C SER A 98 -7.23 -11.25 15.59
N GLY A 99 -6.03 -10.70 15.81
CA GLY A 99 -4.97 -11.33 16.63
C GLY A 99 -4.09 -12.34 15.89
N ALA A 100 -4.29 -12.57 14.59
CA ALA A 100 -3.43 -13.46 13.80
C ALA A 100 -2.02 -12.87 13.54
N PHE A 101 -1.88 -11.55 13.63
CA PHE A 101 -0.62 -10.80 13.56
C PHE A 101 -0.50 -9.86 14.77
N PRO A 102 0.72 -9.57 15.28
CA PRO A 102 0.91 -8.60 16.35
C PRO A 102 0.55 -7.18 15.89
N LEU A 103 0.14 -6.31 16.84
CA LEU A 103 -0.18 -4.91 16.51
C LEU A 103 1.07 -4.12 16.14
N GLY A 104 1.31 -4.05 14.83
CA GLY A 104 2.51 -3.47 14.24
C GLY A 104 3.80 -4.19 14.64
N PRO A 105 4.96 -3.57 14.39
CA PRO A 105 6.26 -4.14 14.72
C PRO A 105 6.57 -4.13 16.22
N TYR A 106 5.72 -3.54 17.08
CA TYR A 106 6.09 -3.19 18.46
C TYR A 106 5.78 -4.26 19.50
N GLN A 107 4.63 -4.93 19.38
CA GLN A 107 4.14 -5.83 20.45
C GLN A 107 4.87 -7.17 20.56
N ASN A 108 5.55 -7.65 19.52
CA ASN A 108 6.29 -8.90 19.63
C ASN A 108 7.62 -8.67 20.39
N SER A 109 7.79 -9.35 21.53
CA SER A 109 9.06 -9.42 22.26
C SER A 109 10.14 -10.19 21.49
N SER A 110 9.74 -11.03 20.53
CA SER A 110 10.62 -11.87 19.70
C SER A 110 11.14 -11.20 18.42
N GLY A 111 10.77 -9.93 18.13
CA GLY A 111 11.33 -9.17 16.99
C GLY A 111 10.30 -8.47 16.10
N ILE A 112 10.53 -8.47 14.79
CA ILE A 112 9.57 -8.00 13.77
C ILE A 112 9.24 -9.22 12.90
N ILE A 113 7.98 -9.64 12.89
CA ILE A 113 7.55 -10.85 12.15
C ILE A 113 7.77 -10.73 10.63
N TYR A 114 7.72 -9.51 10.10
CA TYR A 114 8.00 -9.19 8.69
C TYR A 114 9.51 -9.19 8.34
N ASN A 115 10.35 -9.77 9.20
CA ASN A 115 11.73 -10.18 8.90
C ASN A 115 11.88 -11.72 8.85
N GLU A 116 10.81 -12.47 9.12
CA GLU A 116 10.87 -13.93 9.16
C GLU A 116 10.75 -14.52 7.75
N VAL A 117 11.66 -15.42 7.40
CA VAL A 117 11.72 -16.07 6.07
C VAL A 117 10.38 -16.72 5.68
N GLN A 118 9.66 -17.32 6.64
CA GLN A 118 8.31 -17.84 6.42
C GLN A 118 7.27 -16.78 6.04
N ILE A 119 7.40 -15.55 6.55
CA ILE A 119 6.53 -14.42 6.20
C ILE A 119 6.93 -13.83 4.84
N HIS A 120 8.22 -13.83 4.47
CA HIS A 120 8.64 -13.46 3.11
C HIS A 120 8.17 -14.48 2.06
N ARG A 121 8.22 -15.78 2.38
CA ARG A 121 7.83 -16.90 1.49
C ARG A 121 6.31 -17.05 1.30
N ALA A 122 5.49 -16.54 2.22
CA ALA A 122 4.04 -16.57 2.09
C ALA A 122 3.54 -15.57 1.02
N GLU A 123 2.33 -15.77 0.50
CA GLU A 123 1.62 -14.73 -0.27
C GLU A 123 0.59 -14.05 0.64
N LEU A 124 0.89 -12.82 1.11
CA LEU A 124 0.02 -12.00 1.95
C LEU A 124 -0.16 -10.62 1.30
N PRO A 125 -0.94 -10.51 0.20
CA PRO A 125 -0.85 -9.37 -0.73
C PRO A 125 -1.07 -7.96 -0.16
N ALA A 126 -1.74 -7.85 0.99
CA ALA A 126 -1.98 -6.58 1.68
C ALA A 126 -0.77 -6.08 2.50
N VAL A 127 0.17 -6.96 2.89
CA VAL A 127 1.14 -6.66 3.98
C VAL A 127 2.58 -7.12 3.78
N ASN A 128 2.89 -8.08 2.88
CA ASN A 128 4.24 -8.66 2.76
C ASN A 128 4.96 -8.45 1.42
N ALA A 129 4.55 -7.47 0.61
CA ALA A 129 5.19 -7.17 -0.66
C ALA A 129 6.65 -6.68 -0.47
N ILE A 130 7.60 -7.39 -1.09
CA ILE A 130 9.03 -7.10 -1.06
C ILE A 130 9.45 -6.53 -2.41
N THR A 131 9.85 -5.25 -2.39
CA THR A 131 10.16 -4.46 -3.59
C THR A 131 11.14 -3.32 -3.25
N ASN A 132 11.39 -2.44 -4.21
CA ASN A 132 12.22 -1.24 -4.07
C ASN A 132 11.54 -0.03 -4.72
N ALA A 133 12.00 1.18 -4.38
CA ALA A 133 11.38 2.42 -4.86
C ALA A 133 11.34 2.56 -6.39
N ARG A 134 12.34 2.05 -7.14
CA ARG A 134 12.34 2.11 -8.61
C ARG A 134 11.24 1.22 -9.20
N SER A 135 11.17 -0.03 -8.74
CA SER A 135 10.13 -1.01 -9.13
C SER A 135 8.73 -0.46 -8.87
N MET A 136 8.47 0.02 -7.65
CA MET A 136 7.15 0.53 -7.29
C MET A 136 6.79 1.84 -8.02
N ALA A 137 7.74 2.76 -8.21
CA ALA A 137 7.51 3.96 -9.04
C ALA A 137 7.27 3.59 -10.52
N ARG A 138 7.93 2.55 -11.05
CA ARG A 138 7.71 2.04 -12.41
C ARG A 138 6.28 1.53 -12.58
N ILE A 139 5.75 0.75 -11.62
CA ILE A 139 4.35 0.29 -11.62
C ILE A 139 3.39 1.49 -11.68
N TYR A 140 3.57 2.48 -10.80
CA TYR A 140 2.69 3.67 -10.77
C TYR A 140 2.80 4.54 -12.03
N ALA A 141 3.97 4.61 -12.66
CA ALA A 141 4.13 5.30 -13.94
C ALA A 141 3.40 4.55 -15.07
N ARG A 142 3.57 3.21 -15.16
CA ARG A 142 2.88 2.36 -16.14
C ARG A 142 1.35 2.38 -16.00
N LEU A 143 0.78 2.72 -14.84
CA LEU A 143 -0.66 2.92 -14.71
C LEU A 143 -1.14 4.14 -15.51
N MET A 144 -0.39 5.25 -15.50
CA MET A 144 -0.75 6.49 -16.18
C MET A 144 -0.53 6.42 -17.69
N GLY A 145 0.56 5.81 -18.15
CA GLY A 145 0.91 5.74 -19.57
C GLY A 145 2.15 4.89 -19.86
N ASP A 146 2.56 4.88 -21.13
CA ASP A 146 3.80 4.24 -21.57
C ASP A 146 5.01 4.99 -21.01
N ILE A 147 6.08 4.28 -20.68
CA ILE A 147 7.30 4.87 -20.11
C ILE A 147 8.54 4.50 -20.92
N ASN A 148 9.49 5.42 -21.02
CA ASN A 148 10.82 5.13 -21.56
C ASN A 148 11.82 4.95 -20.42
N GLU A 149 12.33 3.74 -20.22
CA GLU A 149 13.44 3.49 -19.29
C GLU A 149 14.68 3.02 -20.07
N ASN A 150 15.77 3.80 -19.99
CA ASN A 150 17.04 3.53 -20.66
C ASN A 150 16.91 3.27 -22.18
N GLY A 151 16.02 4.01 -22.86
CA GLY A 151 15.78 3.89 -24.31
C GLY A 151 14.76 2.82 -24.69
N LYS A 152 14.28 1.99 -23.76
CA LYS A 152 13.22 0.99 -24.00
C LYS A 152 11.86 1.59 -23.70
N ASN A 153 10.91 1.48 -24.63
CA ASN A 153 9.50 1.68 -24.28
C ASN A 153 9.00 0.49 -23.44
N ILE A 154 8.23 0.78 -22.40
CA ILE A 154 7.53 -0.22 -21.58
C ILE A 154 6.06 0.20 -21.54
N GLU A 155 5.21 -0.68 -22.08
CA GLU A 155 3.80 -0.39 -22.30
C GLU A 155 3.04 -0.20 -20.98
N ARG A 156 2.04 0.70 -21.04
CA ARG A 156 1.09 0.95 -19.95
C ARG A 156 0.37 -0.31 -19.50
N LEU A 157 0.10 -0.41 -18.20
CA LEU A 157 -0.60 -1.53 -17.57
C LEU A 157 -2.09 -1.59 -17.89
N VAL A 158 -2.73 -0.42 -17.99
CA VAL A 158 -4.18 -0.28 -18.17
C VAL A 158 -4.51 0.93 -19.03
N SER A 159 -5.66 0.93 -19.70
CA SER A 159 -6.12 2.08 -20.48
C SER A 159 -6.45 3.28 -19.57
N GLU A 160 -6.42 4.51 -20.08
CA GLU A 160 -6.87 5.72 -19.36
C GLU A 160 -8.28 5.57 -18.78
N LYS A 161 -9.20 4.97 -19.55
CA LYS A 161 -10.57 4.68 -19.10
C LYS A 161 -10.58 3.73 -17.91
N THR A 162 -9.76 2.68 -17.95
CA THR A 162 -9.63 1.70 -16.86
C THR A 162 -9.02 2.37 -15.62
N LEU A 163 -7.99 3.20 -15.77
CA LEU A 163 -7.40 3.94 -14.66
C LEU A 163 -8.43 4.90 -14.03
N ALA A 164 -9.11 5.71 -14.84
CA ALA A 164 -10.12 6.66 -14.38
C ALA A 164 -11.25 5.96 -13.60
N GLN A 165 -11.68 4.77 -14.03
CA GLN A 165 -12.64 3.95 -13.29
C GLN A 165 -12.06 3.39 -11.99
N ALA A 166 -10.79 2.96 -11.98
CA ALA A 166 -10.12 2.38 -10.81
C ALA A 166 -9.90 3.38 -9.66
N ILE A 167 -9.65 4.65 -10.01
CA ILE A 167 -9.43 5.77 -9.06
C ILE A 167 -10.69 6.61 -8.80
N GLU A 168 -11.84 6.25 -9.37
CA GLU A 168 -13.10 6.95 -9.12
C GLU A 168 -13.49 6.81 -7.63
N ASN A 169 -13.47 7.91 -6.88
CA ASN A 169 -13.71 7.90 -5.43
C ASN A 169 -15.11 7.36 -5.09
N ILE A 170 -15.19 6.39 -4.18
CA ILE A 170 -16.43 5.83 -3.65
C ILE A 170 -16.68 6.17 -2.17
N THR A 171 -15.75 6.84 -1.49
CA THR A 171 -15.94 7.31 -0.11
C THR A 171 -16.65 8.67 -0.09
N PRO A 172 -17.82 8.81 0.58
CA PRO A 172 -18.49 10.11 0.72
C PRO A 172 -17.64 11.11 1.50
N VAL A 173 -17.70 12.39 1.11
CA VAL A 173 -16.91 13.47 1.73
C VAL A 173 -17.27 13.59 3.21
N GLY A 174 -16.29 13.36 4.09
CA GLY A 174 -16.45 13.43 5.54
C GLY A 174 -17.06 12.18 6.20
N GLU A 175 -17.30 11.08 5.47
CA GLU A 175 -17.60 9.81 6.13
C GLU A 175 -16.35 9.28 6.87
N PRO A 176 -16.44 8.92 8.15
CA PRO A 176 -15.34 8.28 8.87
C PRO A 176 -15.23 6.79 8.51
N ASP A 177 -14.00 6.31 8.34
CA ASP A 177 -13.74 4.88 8.20
C ASP A 177 -14.18 4.13 9.47
N ARG A 178 -14.98 3.06 9.31
CA ARG A 178 -15.52 2.31 10.45
C ARG A 178 -14.49 1.51 11.22
N THR A 179 -13.37 1.13 10.60
CA THR A 179 -12.29 0.40 11.27
C THR A 179 -11.13 1.31 11.67
N MET A 180 -10.94 2.45 11.00
CA MET A 180 -9.86 3.41 11.30
C MET A 180 -10.41 4.81 11.64
N PRO A 181 -11.29 4.97 12.65
CA PRO A 181 -12.08 6.20 12.86
C PRO A 181 -11.26 7.46 13.21
N THR A 182 -9.98 7.33 13.54
CA THR A 182 -9.05 8.45 13.77
C THR A 182 -8.30 8.89 12.51
N ILE A 183 -8.47 8.17 11.40
CA ILE A 183 -7.85 8.43 10.10
C ILE A 183 -8.94 8.87 9.11
N LYS A 184 -8.74 10.02 8.45
CA LYS A 184 -9.48 10.31 7.22
C LYS A 184 -8.93 9.40 6.13
N THR A 185 -9.76 8.55 5.53
CA THR A 185 -9.44 7.78 4.33
C THR A 185 -10.47 8.04 3.25
N ALA A 186 -10.06 7.90 1.99
CA ALA A 186 -10.96 7.78 0.86
C ALA A 186 -10.37 6.81 -0.15
N PHE A 187 -11.21 6.01 -0.81
CA PHE A 187 -10.78 4.95 -1.71
C PHE A 187 -11.44 5.04 -3.09
N GLY A 188 -10.66 4.76 -4.14
CA GLY A 188 -11.17 4.51 -5.48
C GLY A 188 -11.78 3.11 -5.61
N LYS A 189 -12.59 2.88 -6.65
CA LYS A 189 -13.27 1.58 -6.90
C LYS A 189 -12.37 0.34 -6.90
N SER A 190 -11.08 0.48 -7.18
CA SER A 190 -10.11 -0.62 -7.18
C SER A 190 -9.18 -0.65 -5.95
N GLY A 191 -9.50 0.08 -4.88
CA GLY A 191 -8.79 0.00 -3.60
C GLY A 191 -7.56 0.89 -3.46
N PHE A 192 -7.22 1.70 -4.48
CA PHE A 192 -6.28 2.82 -4.30
C PHE A 192 -6.83 3.80 -3.26
N GLN A 193 -5.97 4.28 -2.36
CA GLN A 193 -6.26 5.49 -1.60
C GLN A 193 -6.28 6.67 -2.58
N VAL A 194 -7.31 7.50 -2.49
CA VAL A 194 -7.46 8.75 -3.26
C VAL A 194 -7.39 9.90 -2.27
N TYR A 195 -6.27 10.62 -2.27
CA TYR A 195 -5.79 11.19 -1.01
C TYR A 195 -6.49 12.48 -0.57
N GLY A 196 -7.02 13.29 -1.48
CA GLY A 196 -7.72 14.53 -1.15
C GLY A 196 -6.95 15.40 -0.13
N GLU A 197 -7.55 15.61 1.04
CA GLU A 197 -6.97 16.41 2.13
C GLU A 197 -5.72 15.79 2.79
N ILE A 198 -5.44 14.50 2.61
CA ILE A 198 -4.45 13.74 3.38
C ILE A 198 -3.02 14.00 2.85
N PHE A 199 -2.77 13.76 1.57
CA PHE A 199 -1.48 14.03 0.90
C PHE A 199 -1.58 15.27 0.00
N ASN A 200 -2.02 16.39 0.56
CA ASN A 200 -2.26 17.65 -0.15
C ASN A 200 -0.96 18.40 -0.57
N VAL A 201 0.08 17.66 -1.00
CA VAL A 201 1.29 18.22 -1.65
C VAL A 201 1.03 18.46 -3.14
N PHE A 202 0.25 17.57 -3.77
CA PHE A 202 -0.11 17.61 -5.19
C PHE A 202 -1.63 17.69 -5.42
N GLY A 203 -2.42 18.02 -4.40
CA GLY A 203 -3.88 18.20 -4.51
C GLY A 203 -4.71 16.90 -4.52
N ASP A 204 -5.90 16.98 -5.11
CA ASP A 204 -6.99 15.99 -4.97
C ASP A 204 -6.92 14.83 -5.98
N THR A 205 -6.29 15.01 -7.14
CA THR A 205 -6.13 13.98 -8.18
C THR A 205 -5.07 12.91 -7.88
N VAL A 206 -4.44 12.95 -6.69
CA VAL A 206 -3.40 12.01 -6.28
C VAL A 206 -4.02 10.69 -5.81
N PHE A 207 -3.56 9.57 -6.39
CA PHE A 207 -3.94 8.22 -5.97
C PHE A 207 -2.71 7.38 -5.60
N GLY A 208 -2.86 6.41 -4.71
CA GLY A 208 -1.75 5.55 -4.26
C GLY A 208 -2.11 4.57 -3.16
N HIS A 209 -1.11 4.20 -2.36
CA HIS A 209 -1.31 3.63 -1.02
C HIS A 209 -0.11 3.90 -0.10
N ASN A 210 -0.36 4.19 1.18
CA ASN A 210 0.65 4.26 2.22
C ASN A 210 0.95 2.88 2.85
N GLY A 211 2.14 2.70 3.40
CA GLY A 211 2.56 1.48 4.08
C GLY A 211 2.92 1.73 5.55
N PHE A 212 2.60 0.77 6.41
CA PHE A 212 2.87 0.90 7.85
C PHE A 212 4.38 1.09 8.09
N GLY A 213 4.76 2.09 8.89
CA GLY A 213 6.15 2.41 9.17
C GLY A 213 6.84 3.31 8.13
N GLY A 214 6.09 3.79 7.12
CA GLY A 214 6.45 4.98 6.36
C GLY A 214 6.87 4.79 4.92
N SER A 215 6.73 3.58 4.35
CA SER A 215 6.72 3.44 2.89
C SER A 215 5.44 4.04 2.30
N CYS A 216 5.46 4.43 1.03
CA CYS A 216 4.27 4.74 0.26
C CYS A 216 4.58 4.72 -1.23
N ALA A 217 3.55 4.65 -2.06
CA ALA A 217 3.65 4.94 -3.48
C ALA A 217 2.39 5.63 -3.97
N LEU A 218 2.55 6.53 -4.95
CA LEU A 218 1.48 7.35 -5.50
C LEU A 218 1.80 7.79 -6.94
N ALA A 219 0.75 8.23 -7.61
CA ALA A 219 0.82 8.90 -8.90
C ALA A 219 -0.03 10.19 -8.87
N TYR A 220 0.45 11.19 -9.60
CA TYR A 220 -0.18 12.49 -9.80
C TYR A 220 -0.31 12.75 -11.30
N PRO A 221 -1.48 12.42 -11.91
CA PRO A 221 -1.67 12.46 -13.36
C PRO A 221 -1.42 13.81 -14.07
N PRO A 222 -1.77 14.99 -13.51
CA PRO A 222 -1.58 16.27 -14.19
C PRO A 222 -0.14 16.59 -14.62
N ASP A 223 0.85 16.23 -13.78
CA ASP A 223 2.29 16.36 -14.11
C ASP A 223 2.92 15.02 -14.51
N GLN A 224 2.11 13.97 -14.74
CA GLN A 224 2.52 12.59 -15.04
C GLN A 224 3.56 12.01 -14.06
N LEU A 225 3.54 12.48 -12.80
CA LEU A 225 4.52 12.15 -11.79
C LEU A 225 4.16 10.84 -11.08
N ALA A 226 5.05 9.86 -11.13
CA ALA A 226 4.99 8.67 -10.28
C ALA A 226 6.07 8.75 -9.19
N TYR A 227 5.73 8.33 -7.98
CA TYR A 227 6.61 8.40 -6.81
C TYR A 227 6.47 7.15 -5.94
N ALA A 228 7.59 6.71 -5.37
CA ALA A 228 7.58 5.71 -4.30
C ALA A 228 8.69 5.97 -3.28
N HIS A 229 8.35 5.88 -2.00
CA HIS A 229 9.27 5.84 -0.87
C HIS A 229 9.27 4.43 -0.28
N VAL A 230 10.44 3.79 -0.23
CA VAL A 230 10.61 2.46 0.37
C VAL A 230 11.79 2.53 1.34
N CYS A 231 11.55 2.16 2.59
CA CYS A 231 12.51 2.26 3.68
C CYS A 231 12.39 1.04 4.62
N ASN A 232 13.51 0.56 5.16
CA ASN A 232 13.50 -0.54 6.14
C ASN A 232 13.41 -0.05 7.60
N GLN A 233 13.78 1.21 7.89
CA GLN A 233 13.52 1.80 9.21
C GLN A 233 12.05 2.21 9.33
N LEU A 234 11.31 1.48 10.17
CA LEU A 234 9.91 1.74 10.46
C LEU A 234 9.79 2.94 11.41
N ASP A 235 9.09 3.97 10.96
CA ASP A 235 8.73 5.16 11.73
C ASP A 235 7.21 5.29 11.80
N THR A 236 6.66 5.43 13.00
CA THR A 236 5.21 5.51 13.22
C THR A 236 4.78 6.76 13.97
N SER A 237 5.69 7.72 14.22
CA SER A 237 5.30 8.99 14.86
C SER A 237 4.38 9.84 13.97
N GLY A 238 4.21 9.49 12.69
CA GLY A 238 3.24 10.09 11.79
C GLY A 238 1.97 9.26 11.52
N PHE A 239 1.93 7.99 11.96
CA PHE A 239 0.92 6.92 11.75
C PHE A 239 0.33 6.76 10.33
N VAL A 240 -0.28 7.82 9.79
CA VAL A 240 -0.86 7.92 8.44
C VAL A 240 0.17 8.43 7.42
N ILE A 241 1.01 9.41 7.78
CA ILE A 241 1.90 10.09 6.82
C ILE A 241 3.33 10.18 7.35
N ASP A 242 4.30 9.76 6.54
CA ASP A 242 5.71 9.81 6.90
C ASP A 242 6.38 11.13 6.50
N GLN A 243 6.99 11.81 7.49
CA GLN A 243 7.66 13.09 7.32
C GLN A 243 8.92 13.03 6.42
N ARG A 244 9.55 11.86 6.25
CA ARG A 244 10.62 11.63 5.26
C ARG A 244 10.04 11.70 3.85
N SER A 245 8.87 11.08 3.65
CA SER A 245 8.19 11.12 2.35
C SER A 245 7.62 12.49 2.03
N ILE A 246 7.02 13.21 2.98
CA ILE A 246 6.52 14.58 2.76
C ILE A 246 7.64 15.48 2.22
N ARG A 247 8.80 15.52 2.90
CA ARG A 247 9.93 16.38 2.46
C ARG A 247 10.47 16.06 1.07
N LEU A 248 10.39 14.79 0.64
CA LEU A 248 10.75 14.39 -0.72
C LEU A 248 9.71 14.86 -1.74
N LEU A 249 8.42 14.71 -1.42
CA LEU A 249 7.31 15.20 -2.25
C LEU A 249 7.33 16.72 -2.39
N GLU A 250 7.57 17.46 -1.30
CA GLU A 250 7.74 18.92 -1.28
C GLU A 250 8.93 19.36 -2.15
N ALA A 251 10.07 18.67 -2.06
CA ALA A 251 11.26 18.97 -2.88
C ALA A 251 11.00 18.71 -4.38
N ILE A 252 10.25 17.66 -4.73
CA ILE A 252 9.82 17.38 -6.11
C ILE A 252 8.86 18.46 -6.59
N GLN A 253 7.85 18.84 -5.80
CA GLN A 253 6.90 19.90 -6.16
C GLN A 253 7.60 21.25 -6.36
N TYR A 254 8.60 21.58 -5.53
CA TYR A 254 9.44 22.76 -5.71
C TYR A 254 10.23 22.70 -7.03
N ALA A 255 10.89 21.57 -7.32
CA ALA A 255 11.66 21.41 -8.56
C ALA A 255 10.79 21.50 -9.82
N LEU A 256 9.61 20.87 -9.82
CA LEU A 256 8.64 20.95 -10.91
C LEU A 256 8.15 22.40 -11.14
N ASN A 257 7.96 23.16 -10.05
CA ASN A 257 7.58 24.56 -10.14
C ASN A 257 8.70 25.44 -10.70
N GLN A 258 9.97 25.15 -10.41
CA GLN A 258 11.10 25.84 -11.06
C GLN A 258 11.17 25.50 -12.56
N SER A 259 11.01 24.21 -12.95
CA SER A 259 11.09 23.81 -14.36
C SER A 259 9.94 24.33 -15.24
N LYS A 260 8.86 24.85 -14.64
CA LYS A 260 7.73 25.49 -15.34
C LYS A 260 7.93 27.01 -15.56
N ILE A 261 9.06 27.56 -15.10
CA ILE A 261 9.39 29.01 -15.17
C ILE A 261 10.54 29.28 -16.17
N CYS A 262 11.20 28.23 -16.69
CA CYS A 262 12.28 28.29 -17.67
C CYS A 262 11.83 27.89 -19.08
#